data_AF-A0A3C0FI36-F1
#
_entry.id   AF-A0A3C0FI36-F1
#
_cell.length_a   1.000
_cell.length_b   1.000
_cell.length_c   1.000
_cell.angle_alpha   90.00
_cell.angle_beta   90.00
_cell.angle_gamma   90.00
#
_symmetry.space_group_name_H-M   'P 1'
#
loop_
_entity.id
_entity.type
_entity.pdbx_description
1 polymer ?
#
loop_
_entity_poly.entity_id
_entity_poly.type
_entity_poly.pdbx_seq_one_letter_code
_entity_poly.pdbx_strand_id
1 'polypeptide(L)'
;VGERPGMMKEIFENALPVTKQDVIVIFADAVGTRRGELCEESFIRKVHGTRVGDMDWSAIQITTSAGLCAVMDMVLTGKLPTTGYVRQEEVRLEDFLANRFGRYYSHAG
;
A
#
# COMPACT_ATOMS: atom_id res chain seq x y z
N VAL A 1 -13.32 -23.29 24.20
CA VAL A 1 -13.49 -21.81 24.07
C VAL A 1 -13.07 -21.28 22.69
N GLY A 2 -12.27 -22.01 21.89
CA GLY A 2 -11.83 -21.59 20.55
C GLY A 2 -12.83 -21.77 19.38
N GLU A 3 -14.00 -22.37 19.57
CA GLU A 3 -14.96 -22.63 18.47
C GLU A 3 -15.77 -21.39 18.05
N ARG A 4 -15.99 -20.43 18.97
CA ARG A 4 -16.84 -19.27 18.73
C ARG A 4 -16.27 -18.28 17.68
N PRO A 5 -14.98 -17.94 17.68
CA PRO A 5 -14.40 -17.08 16.65
C PRO A 5 -14.39 -17.73 15.26
N GLY A 6 -14.14 -19.05 15.19
CA GLY A 6 -14.14 -19.80 13.92
C GLY A 6 -15.52 -19.83 13.27
N MET A 7 -16.53 -20.20 14.05
CA MET A 7 -17.93 -20.21 13.59
C MET A 7 -18.40 -18.81 13.15
N MET A 8 -18.02 -17.76 13.87
CA MET A 8 -18.35 -16.39 13.49
C MET A 8 -17.70 -15.99 12.16
N LYS A 9 -16.43 -16.36 11.95
CA LYS A 9 -15.74 -16.14 10.68
C LYS A 9 -16.48 -16.82 9.52
N GLU A 10 -16.83 -18.10 9.67
CA GLU A 10 -17.57 -18.84 8.64
C GLU A 10 -18.93 -18.20 8.32
N ILE A 11 -19.65 -17.72 9.34
CA ILE A 11 -20.92 -17.01 9.11
C ILE A 11 -20.68 -15.75 8.27
N PHE A 12 -19.67 -14.93 8.59
CA PHE A 12 -19.37 -13.72 7.81
C PHE A 12 -18.87 -14.01 6.39
N GLU A 13 -18.01 -15.02 6.22
CA GLU A 13 -17.50 -15.42 4.89
C GLU A 13 -18.64 -15.89 3.97
N ASN A 14 -19.68 -16.50 4.52
CA ASN A 14 -20.84 -16.96 3.74
C ASN A 14 -21.95 -15.90 3.58
N ALA A 15 -22.09 -14.97 4.54
CA ALA A 15 -23.17 -13.99 4.55
C ALA A 15 -22.82 -12.69 3.81
N LEU A 16 -21.54 -12.34 3.67
CA LEU A 16 -21.11 -11.11 3.03
C LEU A 16 -20.78 -11.34 1.54
N PRO A 17 -21.42 -10.61 0.61
CA PRO A 17 -21.06 -10.69 -0.80
C PRO A 17 -19.65 -10.12 -1.03
N VAL A 18 -18.84 -10.85 -1.79
CA VAL A 18 -17.51 -10.37 -2.19
C VAL A 18 -17.67 -9.22 -3.19
N THR A 19 -17.07 -8.07 -2.88
CA THR A 19 -16.98 -6.92 -3.80
C THR A 19 -15.55 -6.69 -4.25
N LYS A 20 -15.39 -6.32 -5.53
CA LYS A 20 -14.11 -5.84 -6.08
C LYS A 20 -13.94 -4.32 -5.96
N GLN A 21 -14.92 -3.63 -5.38
CA GLN A 21 -14.94 -2.17 -5.21
C GLN A 21 -14.48 -1.77 -3.80
N ASP A 22 -13.36 -2.32 -3.36
CA ASP A 22 -12.68 -1.87 -2.15
C ASP A 22 -11.94 -0.54 -2.38
N VAL A 23 -11.62 0.13 -1.26
CA VAL A 23 -10.84 1.37 -1.25
C VAL A 23 -9.79 1.24 -0.17
N ILE A 24 -8.53 1.50 -0.52
CA ILE A 24 -7.44 1.59 0.44
C ILE A 24 -7.22 3.06 0.77
N VAL A 25 -7.27 3.40 2.06
CA VAL A 25 -7.00 4.75 2.55
C VAL A 25 -5.67 4.73 3.30
N ILE A 26 -4.70 5.48 2.79
CA ILE A 26 -3.41 5.72 3.42
C ILE A 26 -3.50 7.09 4.09
N PHE A 27 -3.30 7.11 5.41
CA PHE A 27 -3.29 8.33 6.21
C PHE A 27 -1.97 8.39 6.98
N ALA A 28 -1.30 9.54 6.91
CA ALA A 28 -0.14 9.84 7.72
C ALA A 28 -0.29 11.26 8.28
N ASP A 29 0.07 11.44 9.54
CA ASP A 29 -0.01 12.71 10.26
C ASP A 29 1.31 12.93 10.99
N ALA A 30 1.84 14.15 10.93
CA ALA A 30 3.02 14.54 11.66
C ALA A 30 2.86 15.94 12.26
N VAL A 31 3.13 16.04 13.56
CA VAL A 31 3.24 17.30 14.30
C VAL A 31 4.71 17.57 14.60
N GLY A 32 5.15 18.79 14.36
CA GLY A 32 6.53 19.20 14.63
C GLY A 32 6.76 20.70 14.49
N THR A 33 7.97 21.14 14.79
CA THR A 33 8.32 22.57 14.70
C THR A 33 9.00 22.87 13.36
N ARG A 34 8.43 23.78 12.57
CA ARG A 34 9.01 24.25 11.31
C ARG A 34 9.24 25.76 11.39
N ARG A 35 10.49 26.18 11.25
CA ARG A 35 10.90 27.61 11.35
C ARG A 35 10.46 28.29 12.67
N GLY A 36 10.45 27.54 13.77
CA GLY A 36 10.09 28.06 15.10
C GLY A 36 8.59 27.99 15.43
N GLU A 37 7.73 27.62 14.47
CA GLU A 37 6.29 27.47 14.68
C GLU A 37 5.92 25.99 14.82
N LEU A 38 5.04 25.69 15.76
CA LEU A 38 4.43 24.37 15.86
C LEU A 38 3.46 24.18 14.69
N CYS A 39 3.69 23.15 13.89
CA CYS A 39 2.92 22.84 12.69
C CYS A 39 2.44 21.39 12.75
N GLU A 40 1.33 21.14 12.07
CA GLU A 40 0.79 19.81 11.78
C GLU A 40 0.65 19.68 10.27
N GLU A 41 1.05 18.54 9.72
CA GLU A 41 0.91 18.22 8.32
C GLU A 41 0.35 16.82 8.19
N SER A 42 -0.74 16.69 7.43
CA SER A 42 -1.40 15.42 7.18
C SER A 42 -1.41 15.08 5.69
N PHE A 43 -1.32 13.79 5.41
CA PHE A 43 -1.36 13.20 4.09
C PHE A 43 -2.50 12.18 4.04
N ILE A 44 -3.39 12.33 3.06
CA ILE A 44 -4.47 11.38 2.78
C ILE A 44 -4.37 10.94 1.33
N ARG A 45 -4.38 9.63 1.12
CA ARG A 45 -4.49 9.03 -0.22
C ARG A 45 -5.57 7.96 -0.22
N LYS A 46 -6.47 8.05 -1.19
CA LYS A 46 -7.42 6.98 -1.51
C LYS A 46 -6.97 6.28 -2.78
N VAL A 47 -6.79 4.97 -2.72
CA VAL A 47 -6.50 4.11 -3.86
C VAL A 47 -7.74 3.27 -4.13
N HIS A 48 -8.21 3.32 -5.37
CA HIS A 48 -9.34 2.52 -5.86
C HIS A 48 -8.82 1.40 -6.75
N GLY A 49 -9.65 0.37 -6.91
CA GLY A 49 -9.45 -0.63 -7.96
C GLY A 49 -9.32 0.01 -9.34
N THR A 50 -8.55 -0.61 -10.22
CA THR A 50 -8.34 -0.14 -11.59
C THR A 50 -8.13 -1.30 -12.55
N ARG A 51 -8.25 -1.01 -13.85
CA ARG A 51 -7.99 -1.97 -14.91
C ARG A 51 -6.50 -2.02 -15.21
N VAL A 52 -5.92 -3.23 -15.20
CA VAL A 52 -4.52 -3.49 -15.57
C VAL A 52 -4.52 -4.59 -16.62
N GLY A 53 -4.14 -4.23 -17.85
CA GLY A 53 -4.36 -5.08 -19.02
C GLY A 53 -5.85 -5.30 -19.25
N ASP A 54 -6.26 -6.56 -19.38
CA ASP A 54 -7.65 -6.93 -19.64
C ASP A 54 -8.46 -7.30 -18.39
N MET A 55 -7.87 -7.13 -17.21
CA MET A 55 -8.49 -7.50 -15.93
C MET A 55 -8.71 -6.29 -15.03
N ASP A 56 -9.87 -6.27 -14.37
CA ASP A 56 -10.17 -5.33 -13.29
C ASP A 56 -9.68 -5.90 -11.96
N TRP A 57 -8.83 -5.12 -11.30
CA TRP A 57 -8.22 -5.47 -10.02
C TRP A 57 -8.75 -4.55 -8.93
N SER A 58 -9.00 -5.11 -7.76
CA SER A 58 -9.41 -4.37 -6.58
C SER A 58 -8.23 -3.53 -6.04
N ALA A 59 -8.53 -2.53 -5.22
CA ALA A 59 -7.53 -1.66 -4.60
C ALA A 59 -6.51 -2.46 -3.79
N ILE A 60 -6.93 -3.42 -2.94
CA ILE A 60 -5.99 -4.23 -2.15
C ILE A 60 -5.10 -5.08 -3.06
N GLN A 61 -5.65 -5.66 -4.11
CA GLN A 61 -4.87 -6.48 -5.06
C GLN A 61 -3.80 -5.64 -5.74
N ILE A 62 -4.14 -4.44 -6.20
CA ILE A 62 -3.20 -3.51 -6.82
C ILE A 62 -2.15 -3.07 -5.82
N THR A 63 -2.53 -2.56 -4.64
CA THR A 63 -1.55 -2.04 -3.69
C THR A 63 -0.61 -3.13 -3.20
N THR A 64 -1.13 -4.30 -2.81
CA THR A 64 -0.28 -5.39 -2.30
C THR A 64 0.68 -5.91 -3.37
N SER A 65 0.20 -6.13 -4.60
CA SER A 65 1.07 -6.58 -5.69
C SER A 65 2.08 -5.51 -6.09
N ALA A 66 1.64 -4.25 -6.24
CA ALA A 66 2.51 -3.13 -6.59
C ALA A 66 3.62 -2.91 -5.56
N GLY A 67 3.32 -3.01 -4.25
CA GLY A 67 4.30 -2.83 -3.19
C GLY A 67 5.41 -3.87 -3.25
N LEU A 68 5.05 -5.15 -3.36
CA LEU A 68 6.02 -6.24 -3.50
C LEU A 68 6.82 -6.11 -4.80
N CYS A 69 6.14 -5.91 -5.94
CA CYS A 69 6.79 -5.82 -7.24
C CYS A 69 7.73 -4.60 -7.34
N ALA A 70 7.39 -3.46 -6.75
CA ALA A 70 8.24 -2.29 -6.74
C ALA A 70 9.55 -2.53 -5.98
N VAL A 71 9.48 -3.10 -4.76
CA VAL A 71 10.68 -3.42 -3.97
C VAL A 71 11.54 -4.45 -4.69
N MET A 72 10.94 -5.51 -5.22
CA MET A 72 11.66 -6.52 -6.00
C MET A 72 12.33 -5.93 -7.25
N ASP A 73 11.64 -5.05 -7.96
CA ASP A 73 12.19 -4.35 -9.13
C ASP A 73 13.36 -3.44 -8.74
N MET A 74 13.27 -2.75 -7.61
CA MET A 74 14.37 -1.93 -7.08
C MET A 74 15.60 -2.78 -6.71
N VAL A 75 15.42 -3.99 -6.19
CA VAL A 75 16.52 -4.95 -5.96
C VAL A 75 17.13 -5.39 -7.29
N LEU A 76 16.30 -5.82 -8.26
CA LEU A 76 16.77 -6.32 -9.55
C LEU A 76 17.46 -5.25 -10.41
N THR A 77 17.08 -3.98 -10.25
CA THR A 77 17.68 -2.84 -10.96
C THR A 77 18.86 -2.21 -10.23
N GLY A 78 19.25 -2.73 -9.07
CA GLY A 78 20.37 -2.24 -8.27
C GLY A 78 20.11 -0.93 -7.52
N LYS A 79 18.83 -0.49 -7.42
CA LYS A 79 18.43 0.64 -6.55
C LYS A 79 18.42 0.26 -5.06
N LEU A 80 18.29 -1.02 -4.76
CA LEU A 80 18.42 -1.59 -3.42
C LEU A 80 19.53 -2.66 -3.41
N PRO A 81 20.12 -2.97 -2.25
CA PRO A 81 21.09 -4.05 -2.12
C PRO A 81 20.55 -5.39 -2.64
N THR A 82 21.35 -6.11 -3.41
CA THR A 82 20.99 -7.43 -3.97
C THR A 82 21.21 -8.59 -3.00
N THR A 83 21.89 -8.34 -1.88
CA THR A 83 22.22 -9.34 -0.86
C THR A 83 22.11 -8.74 0.53
N GLY A 84 21.78 -9.59 1.50
CA GLY A 84 21.61 -9.17 2.89
C GLY A 84 20.19 -8.74 3.20
N TYR A 85 20.00 -8.15 4.38
CA TYR A 85 18.70 -7.69 4.86
C TYR A 85 18.50 -6.22 4.50
N VAL A 86 17.40 -5.91 3.81
CA VAL A 86 16.99 -4.55 3.46
C VAL A 86 15.85 -4.15 4.38
N ARG A 87 16.05 -3.09 5.16
CA ARG A 87 15.01 -2.52 6.02
C ARG A 87 14.08 -1.62 5.22
N GLN A 88 12.85 -1.45 5.69
CA GLN A 88 11.85 -0.67 4.96
C GLN A 88 12.24 0.80 4.84
N GLU A 89 12.92 1.37 5.84
CA GLU A 89 13.42 2.75 5.83
C GLU A 89 14.57 2.99 4.83
N GLU A 90 15.19 1.91 4.33
CA GLU A 90 16.20 2.00 3.26
C GLU A 90 15.55 2.16 1.87
N VAL A 91 14.24 1.89 1.77
CA VAL A 91 13.47 2.12 0.55
C VAL A 91 13.06 3.60 0.51
N ARG A 92 13.82 4.40 -0.23
CA ARG A 92 13.48 5.82 -0.46
C ARG A 92 12.10 5.92 -1.12
N LEU A 93 11.21 6.69 -0.47
CA LEU A 93 9.83 6.86 -0.94
C LEU A 93 9.77 7.40 -2.37
N GLU A 94 10.62 8.37 -2.72
CA GLU A 94 10.69 8.95 -4.06
C GLU A 94 11.02 7.89 -5.13
N ASP A 95 12.02 7.04 -4.87
CA ASP A 95 12.41 5.97 -5.79
C ASP A 95 11.32 4.90 -5.93
N PHE A 96 10.63 4.60 -4.83
CA PHE A 96 9.50 3.68 -4.83
C PHE A 96 8.33 4.25 -5.65
N LEU A 97 7.93 5.49 -5.43
CA LEU A 97 6.81 6.11 -6.14
C LEU A 97 7.10 6.32 -7.64
N ALA A 98 8.36 6.56 -8.00
CA ALA A 98 8.81 6.65 -9.39
C ALA A 98 8.93 5.26 -10.08
N ASN A 99 8.86 4.17 -9.33
CA ASN A 99 8.95 2.82 -9.88
C ASN A 99 7.72 2.47 -10.75
N ARG A 100 7.93 1.70 -11.82
CA ARG A 100 6.86 1.26 -12.74
C ARG A 100 5.68 0.56 -12.05
N PHE A 101 5.93 -0.12 -10.93
CA PHE A 101 4.92 -0.73 -10.08
C PHE A 101 4.50 0.22 -8.95
N GLY A 102 5.43 0.91 -8.31
CA GLY A 102 5.12 1.81 -7.19
C GLY A 102 4.27 3.03 -7.57
N ARG A 103 4.19 3.38 -8.85
CA ARG A 103 3.30 4.44 -9.37
C ARG A 103 1.82 4.27 -8.98
N TYR A 104 1.35 3.06 -8.66
CA TYR A 104 -0.02 2.85 -8.18
C TYR A 104 -0.29 3.46 -6.79
N TYR A 105 0.77 3.71 -6.01
CA TYR A 105 0.71 4.50 -4.79
C TYR A 105 0.78 6.00 -5.06
N SER A 106 1.38 6.40 -6.17
CA SER A 106 1.54 7.81 -6.53
C SER A 106 0.18 8.50 -6.74
N HIS A 107 0.16 9.78 -6.46
CA HIS A 107 -0.93 10.69 -6.81
C HIS A 107 -0.30 11.94 -7.40
N ALA A 108 -0.89 12.50 -8.45
CA ALA A 108 -0.63 13.89 -8.76
C ALA A 108 -1.22 14.70 -7.61
N GLY A 109 -0.36 15.37 -6.84
CA GLY A 109 -0.80 16.46 -5.97
C GLY A 109 -1.29 17.62 -6.82
#